data_AF-A0A5N3UW24-F1
#
_entry.id   AF-A0A5N3UW24-F1
#
_cell.length_a   1.000
_cell.length_b   1.000
_cell.length_c   1.000
_cell.angle_alpha   90.00
_cell.angle_beta   90.00
_cell.angle_gamma   90.00
#
_symmetry.space_group_name_H-M   'P 1'
#
loop_
_entity.id
_entity.type
_entity.pdbx_description
1 polymer ?
#
loop_
_entity_poly.entity_id
_entity_poly.type
_entity_poly.pdbx_seq_one_letter_code
_entity_poly.pdbx_strand_id
1 'polypeptide(L)'
;MAELIQKKFKSMSGRQKLEAQLTENNIMKEEMALLDGSNVVFKLLGHVLVKQELGEARATVGKNLDYITAEINGSQNSRETVAQLQQEFQRAQVARQGLLERPDPVLGGLGRGSRVYTVANKM
;
A
#
# COMPACT_ATOMS: atom_id res chain seq x y z
N MET A 1 -21.06 0.70 -0.21
CA MET A 1 -20.36 1.04 -1.49
C MET A 1 -19.80 2.46 -1.49
N ALA A 2 -20.58 3.49 -1.15
CA ALA A 2 -20.10 4.88 -1.13
C ALA A 2 -18.85 5.09 -0.24
N GLU A 3 -18.83 4.51 0.96
CA GLU A 3 -17.66 4.61 1.87
C GLU A 3 -16.38 4.01 1.30
N LEU A 4 -16.49 2.87 0.59
CA LEU A 4 -15.37 2.21 -0.07
C LEU A 4 -14.77 3.09 -1.18
N ILE A 5 -15.63 3.71 -1.98
CA ILE A 5 -15.22 4.66 -3.04
C ILE A 5 -14.53 5.86 -2.40
N GLN A 6 -15.11 6.44 -1.35
CA GLN A 6 -14.53 7.60 -0.65
C GLN A 6 -13.17 7.27 -0.04
N LYS A 7 -13.01 6.09 0.58
CA LYS A 7 -11.74 5.63 1.16
C LYS A 7 -10.67 5.46 0.08
N LYS A 8 -11.01 4.88 -1.07
CA LYS A 8 -10.09 4.71 -2.20
C LYS A 8 -9.66 6.05 -2.78
N PHE A 9 -10.60 6.99 -2.96
CA PHE A 9 -10.30 8.34 -3.43
C PHE A 9 -9.36 9.09 -2.47
N LYS A 10 -9.63 9.06 -1.16
CA LYS A 10 -8.74 9.64 -0.14
C LYS A 10 -7.32 9.07 -0.24
N SER A 11 -7.18 7.75 -0.36
CA SER A 11 -5.87 7.09 -0.50
C SER A 11 -5.12 7.48 -1.78
N MET A 12 -5.83 7.62 -2.92
CA MET A 12 -5.22 8.09 -4.16
C MET A 12 -4.78 9.55 -4.06
N SER A 13 -5.65 10.42 -3.53
CA SER A 13 -5.34 11.84 -3.35
C SER A 13 -4.15 12.08 -2.40
N GLY A 14 -4.02 11.25 -1.35
CA GLY A 14 -2.89 11.31 -0.43
C GLY A 14 -1.57 10.95 -1.12
N ARG A 15 -1.57 9.91 -1.96
CA ARG A 15 -0.39 9.52 -2.73
C ARG A 15 0.03 10.59 -3.74
N GLN A 16 -0.93 11.16 -4.48
CA GLN A 16 -0.63 12.23 -5.44
C GLN A 16 0.02 13.44 -4.76
N LYS A 17 -0.44 13.79 -3.54
CA LYS A 17 0.19 14.85 -2.75
C LYS A 17 1.63 14.51 -2.36
N LEU A 18 1.91 13.27 -1.94
CA LEU A 18 3.27 12.84 -1.61
C LEU A 18 4.19 12.86 -2.84
N GLU A 19 3.69 12.45 -4.01
CA GLU A 19 4.46 12.48 -5.27
C GLU A 19 4.78 13.92 -5.71
N ALA A 20 3.83 14.86 -5.55
CA ALA A 20 4.08 16.27 -5.78
C ALA A 20 5.14 16.84 -4.82
N GLN A 21 5.00 16.56 -3.52
CA GLN A 21 5.98 16.98 -2.49
C GLN A 21 7.36 16.40 -2.74
N LEU A 22 7.46 15.14 -3.18
CA LEU A 22 8.73 14.50 -3.53
C LEU A 22 9.42 15.26 -4.67
N THR A 23 8.64 15.65 -5.68
CA THR A 23 9.14 16.40 -6.85
C THR A 23 9.65 17.78 -6.43
N GLU A 24 8.86 18.53 -5.66
CA GLU A 24 9.24 19.84 -5.14
C GLU A 24 10.50 19.79 -4.26
N ASN A 25 10.61 18.79 -3.38
CA ASN A 25 11.79 18.65 -2.52
C ASN A 25 13.04 18.22 -3.30
N ASN A 26 12.89 17.45 -4.39
CA ASN A 26 14.01 17.12 -5.28
C ASN A 26 14.54 18.36 -6.00
N ILE A 27 13.63 19.18 -6.54
CA ILE A 27 14.00 20.48 -7.14
C ILE A 27 14.70 21.35 -6.09
N MET A 28 14.15 21.45 -4.88
CA MET A 28 14.76 22.23 -3.80
C MET A 28 16.16 21.72 -3.40
N LYS A 29 16.39 20.41 -3.46
CA LYS A 29 17.72 19.82 -3.23
C LYS A 29 18.71 20.23 -4.33
N GLU A 30 18.27 20.21 -5.59
CA GLU A 30 19.09 20.65 -6.73
C GLU A 30 19.43 22.13 -6.63
N GLU A 31 18.45 22.99 -6.36
CA GLU A 31 18.64 24.43 -6.14
C GLU A 31 19.60 24.69 -4.97
N MET A 32 19.43 23.98 -3.85
CA MET A 32 20.33 24.13 -2.70
C MET A 32 21.76 23.68 -2.99
N ALA A 33 21.99 22.79 -3.96
CA ALA A 33 23.33 22.38 -4.35
C ALA A 33 24.08 23.49 -5.12
N LEU A 34 23.35 24.42 -5.73
CA LEU A 34 23.92 25.58 -6.44
C LEU A 34 24.34 26.71 -5.48
N LEU A 35 23.83 26.72 -4.25
CA LEU A 35 24.13 27.75 -3.26
C LEU A 35 25.49 27.52 -2.59
N ASP A 36 26.16 28.61 -2.22
CA ASP A 36 27.39 28.61 -1.44
C ASP A 36 27.30 29.54 -0.21
N GLY A 37 28.41 29.70 0.51
CA GLY A 37 28.47 30.50 1.75
C GLY A 37 28.24 32.01 1.57
N SER A 38 28.20 32.51 0.33
CA SER A 38 27.85 33.90 0.03
C SER A 38 26.34 34.13 0.00
N ASN A 39 25.55 33.06 -0.18
CA ASN A 39 24.10 33.13 -0.22
C ASN A 39 23.48 33.12 1.19
N VAL A 40 22.38 33.84 1.36
CA VAL A 40 21.62 33.87 2.62
C VAL A 40 20.31 33.11 2.42
N VAL A 41 20.09 32.07 3.21
CA VAL A 41 18.88 31.26 3.17
C VAL A 41 17.91 31.71 4.27
N PHE A 42 16.62 31.75 3.93
CA PHE A 42 15.55 32.05 4.86
C PHE A 42 14.49 30.95 4.82
N LYS A 43 13.93 30.64 5.98
CA LYS A 43 12.77 29.77 6.14
C LYS A 43 11.53 30.62 6.40
N LEU A 44 10.47 30.39 5.63
CA LEU A 44 9.17 30.99 5.87
C LEU A 44 8.41 30.20 6.95
N LEU A 45 8.05 30.89 8.03
CA LEU A 45 7.24 30.38 9.13
C LEU A 45 6.02 31.28 9.30
N GLY A 46 4.87 30.84 8.80
CA GLY A 46 3.66 31.67 8.78
C GLY A 46 3.88 32.94 7.97
N HIS A 47 3.85 34.10 8.64
CA HIS A 47 4.07 35.42 8.03
C HIS A 47 5.48 35.98 8.29
N VAL A 48 6.42 35.17 8.81
CA VAL A 48 7.76 35.62 9.20
C VAL A 48 8.84 34.83 8.44
N LEU A 49 9.89 35.52 8.01
CA LEU A 49 11.11 34.92 7.47
C LEU A 49 12.19 34.85 8.55
N VAL A 50 12.72 33.65 8.78
CA VAL A 50 13.80 33.41 9.75
C VAL A 50 15.05 32.99 9.00
N LYS A 51 16.18 33.66 9.28
CA LYS A 51 17.47 33.28 8.69
C LYS A 51 17.82 31.85 9.10
N GLN A 52 18.22 31.04 8.14
CA GLN A 52 18.62 29.65 8.36
C GLN A 52 20.01 29.42 7.79
N GLU A 53 20.79 28.57 8.45
CA GLU A 53 22.09 28.12 7.94
C GLU A 53 21.89 27.19 6.74
N LEU A 54 22.76 27.29 5.72
CA LEU A 54 22.60 26.56 4.45
C LEU A 54 22.72 25.04 4.65
N GLY A 55 23.66 24.58 5.48
CA GLY A 55 23.80 23.18 5.87
C GLY A 55 22.57 22.64 6.61
N GLU A 56 22.01 23.39 7.54
CA GLU A 56 20.74 23.01 8.21
C GLU A 56 19.56 22.93 7.23
N ALA A 57 19.48 23.88 6.28
CA ALA A 57 18.45 23.89 5.25
C ALA A 57 18.56 22.63 4.36
N ARG A 58 19.78 22.30 3.91
CA ARG A 58 20.07 21.07 3.14
C ARG A 58 19.72 19.81 3.90
N ALA A 59 20.10 19.73 5.18
CA ALA A 59 19.79 18.59 6.03
C ALA A 59 18.27 18.40 6.21
N THR A 60 17.52 19.50 6.29
CA THR A 60 16.05 19.45 6.39
C THR A 60 15.43 18.90 5.12
N VAL A 61 15.87 19.37 3.94
CA VAL A 61 15.39 18.84 2.65
C VAL A 61 15.70 17.36 2.50
N GLY A 62 16.92 16.93 2.87
CA GLY A 62 17.31 15.52 2.85
C GLY A 62 16.39 14.65 3.71
N LYS A 63 16.17 15.04 4.97
CA LYS A 63 15.26 14.31 5.88
C LYS A 63 13.83 14.24 5.35
N ASN A 64 13.34 15.31 4.71
CA ASN A 64 12.01 15.31 4.09
C ASN A 64 11.92 14.32 2.93
N LEU A 65 12.94 14.28 2.06
CA LEU A 65 13.01 13.33 0.95
C LEU A 65 13.02 11.88 1.45
N ASP A 66 13.82 11.58 2.46
CA ASP A 66 13.91 10.24 3.05
C ASP A 66 12.55 9.81 3.62
N TYR A 67 11.89 10.70 4.37
CA TYR A 67 10.57 10.44 4.94
C TYR A 67 9.51 10.21 3.86
N ILE A 68 9.40 11.10 2.86
CA ILE A 68 8.41 10.99 1.79
C ILE A 68 8.61 9.70 0.99
N THR A 69 9.88 9.37 0.69
CA THR A 69 10.22 8.15 -0.03
C THR A 69 9.84 6.90 0.76
N ALA A 70 10.11 6.88 2.07
CA ALA A 70 9.71 5.79 2.96
C ALA A 70 8.18 5.62 3.01
N GLU A 71 7.42 6.71 3.10
CA GLU A 71 5.96 6.69 3.12
C GLU A 71 5.35 6.16 1.80
N ILE A 72 5.90 6.57 0.65
CA ILE A 72 5.48 6.07 -0.66
C ILE A 72 5.74 4.57 -0.77
N ASN A 73 6.94 4.12 -0.40
CA ASN A 73 7.33 2.71 -0.47
C ASN A 73 6.51 1.84 0.50
N GLY A 74 6.32 2.29 1.75
CA GLY A 74 5.47 1.60 2.72
C GLY A 74 4.01 1.47 2.25
N SER A 75 3.49 2.53 1.62
CA SER A 75 2.17 2.51 1.00
C SER A 75 2.05 1.56 -0.20
N GLN A 76 3.13 1.34 -0.95
CA GLN A 76 3.16 0.37 -2.06
C GLN A 76 3.20 -1.06 -1.52
N ASN A 77 4.13 -1.36 -0.60
CA ASN A 77 4.27 -2.68 -0.02
C ASN A 77 2.97 -3.17 0.64
N SER A 78 2.31 -2.29 1.41
CA SER A 78 1.02 -2.62 2.04
C SER A 78 -0.08 -2.95 1.02
N ARG A 79 -0.12 -2.25 -0.12
CA ARG A 79 -1.09 -2.52 -1.20
C ARG A 79 -0.81 -3.84 -1.90
N GLU A 80 0.46 -4.17 -2.13
CA GLU A 80 0.88 -5.44 -2.71
C GLU A 80 0.52 -6.62 -1.81
N THR A 81 0.81 -6.52 -0.51
CA THR A 81 0.42 -7.54 0.47
C THR A 81 -1.10 -7.75 0.51
N VAL A 82 -1.88 -6.66 0.53
CA VAL A 82 -3.35 -6.77 0.48
C VAL A 82 -3.83 -7.41 -0.82
N ALA A 83 -3.23 -7.07 -1.96
CA ALA A 83 -3.60 -7.66 -3.24
C ALA A 83 -3.29 -9.17 -3.30
N GLN A 84 -2.14 -9.60 -2.76
CA GLN A 84 -1.75 -11.00 -2.67
C GLN A 84 -2.72 -11.79 -1.78
N LEU A 85 -2.98 -11.31 -0.56
CA LEU A 85 -3.91 -11.95 0.37
C LEU A 85 -5.34 -12.04 -0.21
N GLN A 86 -5.77 -11.01 -0.93
CA GLN A 86 -7.09 -11.01 -1.55
C GLN A 86 -7.17 -12.01 -2.72
N GLN A 87 -6.08 -12.19 -3.48
CA GLN A 87 -5.99 -13.21 -4.53
C GLN A 87 -6.00 -14.62 -3.93
N GLU A 88 -5.23 -14.88 -2.87
CA GLU A 88 -5.20 -16.17 -2.17
C GLU A 88 -6.56 -16.52 -1.58
N PHE A 89 -7.21 -15.56 -0.92
CA PHE A 89 -8.56 -15.73 -0.38
C PHE A 89 -9.56 -16.08 -1.48
N GLN A 90 -9.51 -15.40 -2.63
CA GLN A 90 -10.38 -15.70 -3.76
C GLN A 90 -10.15 -17.11 -4.32
N ARG A 91 -8.87 -17.53 -4.46
CA ARG A 91 -8.50 -18.89 -4.91
C ARG A 91 -9.02 -19.95 -3.93
N ALA A 92 -8.86 -19.73 -2.63
CA ALA A 92 -9.35 -20.64 -1.60
C ALA A 92 -10.88 -20.79 -1.63
N GLN A 93 -11.62 -19.70 -1.87
CA GLN A 93 -13.08 -19.75 -2.00
C GLN A 93 -13.54 -20.55 -3.23
N VAL A 94 -12.92 -20.34 -4.38
CA VAL A 94 -13.22 -21.11 -5.61
C VAL A 94 -12.88 -22.59 -5.44
N ALA A 95 -11.73 -22.91 -4.84
CA ALA A 95 -11.34 -24.29 -4.57
C ALA A 95 -12.33 -24.98 -3.62
N ARG A 96 -12.84 -24.27 -2.60
CA ARG A 96 -13.86 -24.79 -1.67
C ARG A 96 -15.21 -25.01 -2.34
N GLN A 97 -15.66 -24.11 -3.22
CA GLN A 97 -16.90 -24.31 -4.01
C GLN A 97 -16.75 -25.47 -4.99
N GLY A 98 -15.61 -25.58 -5.67
CA GLY A 98 -15.31 -26.71 -6.56
C GLY A 98 -15.16 -28.06 -5.85
N LEU A 99 -15.02 -28.09 -4.52
CA LEU A 99 -15.06 -29.33 -3.73
C LEU A 99 -16.51 -29.74 -3.37
N LEU A 100 -17.41 -28.76 -3.22
CA LEU A 100 -18.84 -28.98 -2.95
C LEU A 100 -19.62 -29.43 -4.19
N GLU A 101 -19.14 -29.13 -5.40
CA GLU A 101 -19.75 -29.54 -6.67
C GLU A 101 -19.19 -30.84 -7.25
N ARG A 102 -18.26 -31.53 -6.56
CA ARG A 102 -17.80 -32.85 -7.00
C ARG A 102 -18.96 -33.84 -6.73
N PRO A 103 -19.56 -34.46 -7.77
CA PRO A 103 -20.49 -35.56 -7.52
C PRO A 103 -19.72 -36.65 -6.78
N ASP A 104 -20.32 -37.16 -5.70
CA ASP A 104 -19.74 -38.26 -4.92
C ASP A 104 -19.24 -39.34 -5.89
N PRO A 105 -18.03 -39.89 -5.68
CA PRO A 105 -17.59 -41.02 -6.47
C PRO A 105 -18.63 -42.12 -6.28
N VAL A 106 -19.37 -42.44 -7.36
CA VAL A 106 -20.29 -43.57 -7.38
C VAL A 106 -19.47 -44.78 -6.98
N LEU A 107 -19.71 -45.28 -5.77
CA LEU A 107 -19.06 -46.47 -5.22
C LEU A 107 -19.47 -47.67 -6.08
N GLY A 108 -18.72 -47.90 -7.15
CA GLY A 108 -18.67 -49.18 -7.84
C GLY A 108 -18.20 -50.20 -6.82
N GLY A 109 -19.12 -51.09 -6.44
CA GLY A 109 -18.88 -52.07 -5.39
C GLY A 109 -17.67 -52.96 -5.69
N LEU A 110 -16.97 -53.33 -4.61
CA LEU A 110 -16.58 -54.69 -4.24
C LEU A 110 -15.62 -54.61 -3.06
N GLY A 111 -16.04 -55.09 -1.88
CA GLY A 111 -15.13 -55.35 -0.77
C GLY A 111 -15.73 -55.05 0.60
N ARG A 112 -15.97 -56.11 1.38
CA ARG A 112 -16.43 -56.06 2.77
C ARG A 112 -15.48 -55.23 3.64
N GLY A 113 -15.98 -54.22 4.36
CA GLY A 113 -15.22 -53.54 5.41
C GLY A 113 -15.68 -52.11 5.71
N SER A 114 -16.64 -51.98 6.63
CA SER A 114 -16.91 -50.83 7.52
C SER A 114 -16.42 -49.42 7.13
N ARG A 115 -17.37 -48.56 6.73
CA ARG A 115 -17.81 -47.38 7.52
C ARG A 115 -18.94 -46.65 6.79
N VAL A 116 -20.10 -46.68 7.42
CA VAL A 116 -21.29 -45.89 7.04
C VAL A 116 -21.00 -44.42 7.36
N TYR A 117 -21.12 -43.55 6.36
CA TYR A 117 -21.47 -42.15 6.59
C TYR A 117 -22.72 -41.86 5.78
N THR A 118 -23.84 -41.71 6.48
CA THR A 118 -25.06 -41.12 5.93
C THR A 118 -25.06 -39.66 6.36
N VAL A 119 -25.05 -38.74 5.41
CA VAL A 119 -25.56 -37.38 5.63
C VAL A 119 -26.65 -37.15 4.60
N ALA A 120 -27.88 -37.26 5.09
CA ALA A 120 -29.09 -36.92 4.36
C ALA A 120 -29.00 -35.47 3.88
N ASN A 121 -29.29 -35.21 2.60
CA ASN A 121 -29.56 -33.86 2.14
C ASN A 121 -31.07 -33.64 2.02
N LYS A 122 -31.47 -32.49 2.56
CA LYS A 122 -32.82 -32.04 2.89
C LYS A 122 -33.55 -31.62 1.61
N MET A 123 -34.86 -31.88 1.57
CA MET A 123 -35.82 -31.43 0.54
C MET A 123 -35.72 -29.93 0.23
#